data_AF-A0A4V3SZW1-F1
#
_entry.id   AF-A0A4V3SZW1-F1
#
_cell.length_a   1.000
_cell.length_b   1.000
_cell.length_c   1.000
_cell.angle_alpha   90.00
_cell.angle_beta   90.00
_cell.angle_gamma   90.00
#
_symmetry.space_group_name_H-M   'P 1'
#
loop_
_entity.id
_entity.type
_entity.pdbx_description
1 polymer ?
#
loop_
_entity_poly.entity_id
_entity_poly.type
_entity_poly.pdbx_seq_one_letter_code
_entity_poly.pdbx_strand_id
1 'polypeptide(L)'
;MLTYADVVNAPVDKLRTAVDDWSDMALRLRKLAEEAHDGLRVHAEAARWAGVNAGVTRDFIRKTVKEFADAKQEAEGVHRLLLDAYTEFKKAKDGLRAITDGAGRSGIAIDARGRVLARHTLADDTAVRHDPEYAGLTEDVRAERANVAAWQRKVDALIAACDAADESLRLALLANVPHAHDFTAPRYASLDDEEAARAVDLAHRVTGEGGTARNVEELARLRALLDAHAHDPGFSTAFYRRLGAQGTLEFYTRLSLDATALGPAGLDRAALVHHIQDDLGPMLGLATDPHTPGHL
;
A
#
# COMPACT_ATOMS: atom_id res chain seq x y z
N MET A 1 -11.37 -3.21 8.47
CA MET A 1 -11.90 -1.84 8.36
C MET A 1 -11.80 -1.14 9.68
N LEU A 2 -10.77 -0.32 9.79
CA LEU A 2 -10.50 0.59 10.90
C LEU A 2 -11.57 1.68 10.99
N THR A 3 -11.79 2.18 12.20
CA THR A 3 -12.62 3.35 12.48
C THR A 3 -11.78 4.61 12.63
N TYR A 4 -12.43 5.78 12.57
CA TYR A 4 -11.79 7.06 12.87
C TYR A 4 -11.07 7.06 14.24
N ALA A 5 -11.70 6.47 15.25
CA ALA A 5 -11.14 6.39 16.60
C ALA A 5 -9.89 5.48 16.64
N ASP A 6 -9.87 4.40 15.87
CA ASP A 6 -8.69 3.52 15.80
C ASP A 6 -7.48 4.27 15.24
N VAL A 7 -7.66 5.01 14.14
CA VAL A 7 -6.57 5.77 13.49
C VAL A 7 -6.07 6.92 14.35
N VAL A 8 -6.97 7.73 14.91
CA VAL A 8 -6.58 8.91 15.72
C VAL A 8 -5.89 8.52 17.03
N ASN A 9 -6.30 7.40 17.63
CA ASN A 9 -5.73 6.89 18.87
C ASN A 9 -4.59 5.89 18.67
N ALA A 10 -4.26 5.54 17.42
CA ALA A 10 -3.19 4.59 17.11
C ALA A 10 -1.87 4.98 17.81
N PRO A 11 -1.17 4.05 18.47
CA PRO A 11 0.06 4.33 19.21
C PRO A 11 1.28 4.39 18.28
N VAL A 12 1.26 5.28 17.28
CA VAL A 12 2.30 5.40 16.25
C VAL A 12 3.71 5.62 16.81
N ASP A 13 3.84 6.22 18.01
CA ASP A 13 5.15 6.42 18.66
C ASP A 13 5.74 5.09 19.17
N LYS A 14 4.89 4.13 19.56
CA LYS A 14 5.35 2.77 19.90
C LYS A 14 5.81 2.03 18.65
N LEU A 15 5.09 2.19 17.53
CA LEU A 15 5.53 1.64 16.24
C LEU A 15 6.87 2.26 15.82
N ARG A 16 7.05 3.58 16.02
CA ARG A 16 8.35 4.23 15.78
C ARG A 16 9.47 3.60 16.59
N THR A 17 9.23 3.33 17.88
CA THR A 17 10.23 2.67 18.73
C THR A 17 10.59 1.29 18.18
N ALA A 18 9.59 0.51 17.74
CA ALA A 18 9.85 -0.79 17.11
C ALA A 18 10.63 -0.67 15.79
N VAL A 19 10.36 0.36 14.98
CA VAL A 19 11.17 0.66 13.78
C VAL A 19 12.62 0.90 14.15
N ASP A 20 12.88 1.74 15.17
CA ASP A 20 14.24 2.04 15.62
C ASP A 20 14.94 0.78 16.16
N ASP A 21 14.25 -0.05 16.96
CA ASP A 21 14.77 -1.32 17.49
C ASP A 21 15.14 -2.31 16.36
N TRP A 22 14.30 -2.42 15.32
CA TRP A 22 14.59 -3.28 14.16
C TRP A 22 15.72 -2.71 13.29
N SER A 23 15.86 -1.38 13.23
CA SER A 23 17.01 -0.73 12.59
C SER A 23 18.31 -1.13 13.28
N ASP A 24 18.34 -1.06 14.62
CA ASP A 24 19.48 -1.48 15.43
C ASP A 24 19.77 -2.97 15.29
N MET A 25 18.74 -3.82 15.23
CA MET A 25 18.89 -5.25 14.98
C MET A 25 19.56 -5.53 13.63
N ALA A 26 19.07 -4.89 12.56
CA ALA A 26 19.64 -5.03 11.22
C ALA A 26 21.12 -4.58 11.18
N LEU A 27 21.48 -3.50 11.88
CA LEU A 27 22.87 -3.05 11.98
C LEU A 27 23.77 -4.06 12.70
N ARG A 28 23.28 -4.65 13.80
CA ARG A 28 24.03 -5.68 14.56
C ARG A 28 24.22 -6.95 13.73
N LEU A 29 23.18 -7.42 13.04
CA LEU A 29 23.26 -8.59 12.17
C LEU A 29 24.15 -8.35 10.96
N ARG A 30 24.16 -7.14 10.40
CA ARG A 30 25.11 -6.75 9.35
C ARG A 30 26.55 -6.92 9.81
N LYS A 31 26.87 -6.40 11.00
CA LYS A 31 28.21 -6.57 11.59
C LYS A 31 28.57 -8.04 11.81
N LEU A 32 27.65 -8.86 12.32
CA LEU A 32 27.88 -10.29 12.50
C LEU A 32 28.07 -11.03 11.16
N ALA A 33 27.33 -10.66 10.12
CA ALA A 33 27.50 -11.22 8.79
C ALA A 33 28.87 -10.90 8.18
N GLU A 34 29.34 -9.66 8.34
CA GLU A 34 30.68 -9.23 7.94
C GLU A 34 31.77 -9.97 8.72
N GLU A 35 31.64 -10.05 10.05
CA GLU A 35 32.57 -10.80 10.91
C GLU A 35 32.59 -12.30 10.59
N ALA A 36 31.44 -12.92 10.31
CA ALA A 36 31.37 -14.32 9.92
C ALA A 36 32.03 -14.55 8.55
N HIS A 37 31.77 -13.66 7.59
CA HIS A 37 32.37 -13.73 6.27
C HIS A 37 33.90 -13.62 6.34
N ASP A 38 34.42 -12.58 6.98
CA ASP A 38 35.85 -12.30 7.02
C ASP A 38 36.58 -13.22 8.00
N GLY A 39 35.99 -13.45 9.17
CA GLY A 39 36.55 -14.23 10.27
C GLY A 39 36.44 -15.75 10.11
N LEU A 40 35.43 -16.26 9.40
CA LEU A 40 35.24 -17.70 9.20
C LEU A 40 35.50 -18.11 7.75
N ARG A 41 34.75 -17.56 6.80
CA ARG A 41 34.78 -18.02 5.40
C ARG A 41 36.15 -17.82 4.77
N VAL A 42 36.66 -16.59 4.81
CA VAL A 42 37.94 -16.23 4.18
C VAL A 42 39.08 -17.06 4.77
N HIS A 43 39.13 -17.22 6.10
CA HIS A 43 40.16 -18.03 6.75
C HIS A 43 40.05 -19.52 6.43
N ALA A 44 38.84 -20.09 6.43
CA ALA A 44 38.63 -21.50 6.12
C ALA A 44 38.98 -21.85 4.66
N GLU A 45 38.74 -20.93 3.73
CA GLU A 45 39.12 -21.05 2.32
C GLU A 45 40.64 -20.93 2.14
N ALA A 46 41.29 -20.00 2.84
CA ALA A 46 42.74 -19.80 2.76
C ALA A 46 43.56 -20.90 3.47
N ALA A 47 42.98 -21.60 4.44
CA ALA A 47 43.66 -22.65 5.19
C ALA A 47 44.11 -23.81 4.28
N ARG A 48 45.34 -24.31 4.48
CA ARG A 48 45.92 -25.39 3.67
C ARG A 48 45.56 -26.81 4.15
N TRP A 49 44.62 -26.93 5.07
CA TRP A 49 44.13 -28.24 5.53
C TRP A 49 43.39 -29.00 4.42
N ALA A 50 43.54 -30.32 4.41
CA ALA A 50 43.04 -31.19 3.34
C ALA A 50 42.49 -32.51 3.89
N GLY A 51 41.79 -33.26 3.03
CA GLY A 51 41.08 -34.49 3.39
C GLY A 51 39.58 -34.26 3.62
N VAL A 52 38.87 -35.36 3.91
CA VAL A 52 37.39 -35.38 4.02
C VAL A 52 36.88 -34.36 5.04
N ASN A 53 37.54 -34.25 6.19
CA ASN A 53 37.17 -33.30 7.24
C ASN A 53 37.19 -31.84 6.74
N ALA A 54 38.17 -31.48 5.91
CA ALA A 54 38.30 -30.12 5.38
C ALA A 54 37.15 -29.79 4.40
N GLY A 55 36.66 -30.76 3.63
CA GLY A 55 35.49 -30.59 2.77
C GLY A 55 34.23 -30.33 3.59
N VAL A 56 33.90 -31.25 4.50
CA VAL A 56 32.70 -31.14 5.36
C VAL A 56 32.70 -29.84 6.17
N THR A 57 33.83 -29.49 6.78
CA THR A 57 33.90 -28.31 7.64
C THR A 57 33.80 -27.01 6.84
N ARG A 58 34.43 -26.92 5.65
CA ARG A 58 34.28 -25.72 4.80
C ARG A 58 32.85 -25.53 4.33
N ASP A 59 32.15 -26.61 3.99
CA ASP A 59 30.74 -26.55 3.58
C ASP A 59 29.85 -26.08 4.73
N PHE A 60 30.08 -26.60 5.93
CA PHE A 60 29.40 -26.16 7.14
C PHE A 60 29.64 -24.67 7.44
N ILE A 61 30.89 -24.19 7.30
CA ILE A 61 31.23 -22.77 7.49
C ILE A 61 30.52 -21.91 6.44
N ARG A 62 30.51 -22.32 5.16
CA ARG A 62 29.80 -21.57 4.10
C ARG A 62 28.31 -21.45 4.40
N LYS A 63 27.67 -22.52 4.87
CA LYS A 63 26.27 -22.48 5.30
C LYS A 63 26.07 -21.53 6.48
N THR A 64 26.89 -21.64 7.52
CA THR A 64 26.81 -20.76 8.70
C THR A 64 26.92 -19.27 8.32
N VAL A 65 27.85 -18.94 7.43
CA VAL A 65 28.04 -17.56 6.93
C VAL A 65 26.83 -17.10 6.12
N LYS A 66 26.23 -17.99 5.33
CA LYS A 66 24.98 -17.72 4.61
C LYS A 66 23.84 -17.39 5.58
N GLU A 67 23.66 -18.17 6.65
CA GLU A 67 22.62 -17.92 7.66
C GLU A 67 22.72 -16.52 8.27
N PHE A 68 23.94 -16.03 8.58
CA PHE A 68 24.10 -14.66 9.07
C PHE A 68 23.73 -13.61 8.00
N ALA A 69 24.06 -13.86 6.73
CA ALA A 69 23.68 -12.98 5.63
C ALA A 69 22.17 -12.95 5.40
N ASP A 70 21.49 -14.10 5.51
CA ASP A 70 20.04 -14.20 5.39
C ASP A 70 19.35 -13.54 6.58
N ALA A 71 19.81 -13.78 7.82
CA ALA A 71 19.28 -13.13 9.01
C ALA A 71 19.36 -11.60 8.92
N LYS A 72 20.49 -11.08 8.41
CA LYS A 72 20.64 -9.65 8.09
C LYS A 72 19.56 -9.18 7.12
N GLN A 73 19.37 -9.88 5.99
CA GLN A 73 18.39 -9.48 4.97
C GLN A 73 16.95 -9.52 5.50
N GLU A 74 16.61 -10.52 6.30
CA GLU A 74 15.29 -10.65 6.91
C GLU A 74 15.02 -9.51 7.89
N ALA A 75 15.97 -9.19 8.77
CA ALA A 75 15.86 -8.05 9.69
C ALA A 75 15.75 -6.70 8.95
N GLU A 76 16.53 -6.51 7.87
CA GLU A 76 16.40 -5.34 7.00
C GLU A 76 15.03 -5.28 6.29
N GLY A 77 14.44 -6.42 5.95
CA GLY A 77 13.08 -6.53 5.42
C GLY A 77 12.03 -6.11 6.44
N VAL A 78 12.06 -6.66 7.65
CA VAL A 78 11.12 -6.30 8.73
C VAL A 78 11.22 -4.82 9.08
N HIS A 79 12.44 -4.28 9.24
CA HIS A 79 12.66 -2.86 9.48
C HIS A 79 11.99 -1.98 8.42
N ARG A 80 12.19 -2.29 7.12
CA ARG A 80 11.60 -1.52 6.02
C ARG A 80 10.07 -1.55 6.05
N LEU A 81 9.47 -2.73 6.20
CA LEU A 81 8.01 -2.85 6.28
C LEU A 81 7.41 -2.06 7.44
N LEU A 82 8.04 -2.11 8.63
CA LEU A 82 7.58 -1.34 9.77
C LEU A 82 7.74 0.18 9.56
N LEU A 83 8.80 0.61 8.88
CA LEU A 83 9.04 2.02 8.56
C LEU A 83 8.01 2.56 7.56
N ASP A 84 7.69 1.78 6.53
CA ASP A 84 6.66 2.13 5.55
C ASP A 84 5.30 2.25 6.22
N ALA A 85 4.92 1.24 7.02
CA ALA A 85 3.67 1.27 7.78
C ALA A 85 3.61 2.43 8.78
N TYR A 86 4.71 2.72 9.49
CA TYR A 86 4.80 3.89 10.36
C TYR A 86 4.51 5.18 9.60
N THR A 87 5.07 5.32 8.40
CA THR A 87 4.92 6.51 7.56
C THR A 87 3.46 6.71 7.15
N GLU A 88 2.80 5.68 6.64
CA GLU A 88 1.39 5.77 6.24
C GLU A 88 0.43 5.94 7.42
N PHE A 89 0.64 5.22 8.54
CA PHE A 89 -0.18 5.40 9.73
C PHE A 89 -0.02 6.80 10.35
N LYS A 90 1.21 7.32 10.38
CA LYS A 90 1.47 8.67 10.86
C LYS A 90 0.81 9.72 9.96
N LYS A 91 0.93 9.58 8.64
CA LYS A 91 0.30 10.46 7.66
C LYS A 91 -1.22 10.46 7.79
N ALA A 92 -1.85 9.30 7.94
CA ALA A 92 -3.28 9.19 8.18
C ALA A 92 -3.70 9.87 9.49
N LYS A 93 -3.01 9.57 10.59
CA LYS A 93 -3.29 10.13 11.92
C LYS A 93 -3.10 11.65 11.96
N ASP A 94 -1.99 12.16 11.44
CA ASP A 94 -1.68 13.58 11.42
C ASP A 94 -2.63 14.32 10.46
N GLY A 95 -3.01 13.70 9.34
CA GLY A 95 -4.03 14.21 8.43
C GLY A 95 -5.39 14.38 9.11
N LEU A 96 -5.89 13.35 9.81
CA LEU A 96 -7.17 13.42 10.53
C LEU A 96 -7.14 14.47 11.66
N ARG A 97 -6.01 14.59 12.37
CA ARG A 97 -5.80 15.64 13.38
C ARG A 97 -5.83 17.02 12.77
N ALA A 98 -5.12 17.24 11.65
CA ALA A 98 -5.11 18.51 10.96
C ALA A 98 -6.51 18.93 10.46
N ILE A 99 -7.32 17.97 9.98
CA ILE A 99 -8.71 18.24 9.62
C ILE A 99 -9.51 18.65 10.88
N THR A 100 -9.35 17.95 11.99
CA THR A 100 -10.05 18.23 13.25
C THR A 100 -9.70 19.62 13.79
N ASP A 101 -8.40 19.96 13.84
CA ASP A 101 -7.91 21.25 14.31
C ASP A 101 -8.32 22.39 13.37
N GLY A 102 -8.37 22.11 12.05
CA GLY A 102 -8.79 23.04 11.02
C GLY A 102 -10.31 23.17 10.84
N ALA A 103 -11.10 22.25 11.41
CA ALA A 103 -12.52 22.09 11.10
C ALA A 103 -13.30 23.40 11.21
N GLY A 104 -13.01 24.19 12.25
CA GLY A 104 -13.70 25.45 12.49
C GLY A 104 -13.46 26.55 11.48
N ARG A 105 -12.26 26.59 10.89
CA ARG A 105 -11.96 27.54 9.81
C ARG A 105 -12.59 27.11 8.49
N SER A 106 -12.86 25.82 8.33
CA SER A 106 -13.45 25.22 7.14
C SER A 106 -14.99 25.11 7.20
N GLY A 107 -15.63 25.69 8.22
CA GLY A 107 -17.09 25.67 8.39
C GLY A 107 -17.67 24.30 8.77
N ILE A 108 -16.82 23.35 9.19
CA ILE A 108 -17.23 21.98 9.53
C ILE A 108 -17.00 21.67 11.01
N ALA A 109 -17.61 20.58 11.46
CA ALA A 109 -17.35 19.91 12.73
C ALA A 109 -17.19 18.41 12.47
N ILE A 110 -16.40 17.72 13.29
CA ILE A 110 -16.20 16.27 13.20
C ILE A 110 -16.66 15.65 14.50
N ASP A 111 -17.54 14.65 14.43
CA ASP A 111 -17.98 13.92 15.61
C ASP A 111 -16.95 12.84 16.02
N ALA A 112 -17.16 12.22 17.19
CA ALA A 112 -16.25 11.18 17.70
C ALA A 112 -16.14 9.94 16.80
N ARG A 113 -17.03 9.78 15.82
CA ARG A 113 -17.04 8.67 14.85
C ARG A 113 -16.41 9.07 13.51
N GLY A 114 -15.90 10.29 13.37
CA GLY A 114 -15.33 10.80 12.13
C GLY A 114 -16.37 11.29 11.11
N ARG A 115 -17.63 11.50 11.52
CA ARG A 115 -18.63 12.09 10.62
C ARG A 115 -18.47 13.59 10.57
N VAL A 116 -18.39 14.12 9.35
CA VAL A 116 -18.32 15.55 9.08
C VAL A 116 -19.72 16.14 9.06
N LEU A 117 -19.90 17.21 9.84
CA LEU A 117 -21.14 17.98 9.95
C LEU A 117 -20.86 19.43 9.59
N ALA A 118 -21.87 20.15 9.08
CA ALA A 118 -21.81 21.60 8.98
C ALA A 118 -21.79 22.20 10.39
N ARG A 119 -20.94 23.20 10.64
CA ARG A 119 -20.86 23.87 11.95
C ARG A 119 -22.08 24.73 12.24
N HIS A 120 -22.63 25.37 11.22
CA HIS A 120 -23.85 26.15 11.27
C HIS A 120 -24.75 25.63 10.15
N THR A 121 -25.84 24.94 10.48
CA THR A 121 -26.78 24.43 9.48
C THR A 121 -27.61 25.59 8.94
N LEU A 122 -27.34 26.01 7.70
CA LEU A 122 -28.15 27.02 7.01
C LEU A 122 -29.64 26.59 6.86
N ALA A 123 -29.92 25.29 6.98
CA ALA A 123 -31.26 24.70 6.88
C ALA A 123 -32.16 24.91 8.11
N ASP A 124 -31.59 25.21 9.28
CA ASP A 124 -32.37 25.44 10.52
C ASP A 124 -32.74 26.92 10.74
N ASP A 125 -32.26 27.81 9.87
CA ASP A 125 -32.55 29.23 9.95
C ASP A 125 -33.96 29.53 9.40
N THR A 126 -34.96 29.25 10.23
CA THR A 126 -36.39 29.44 9.94
C THR A 126 -36.77 30.89 9.60
N ALA A 127 -35.90 31.86 9.87
CA ALA A 127 -36.11 33.28 9.55
C ALA A 127 -36.07 33.58 8.03
N VAL A 128 -35.44 32.73 7.22
CA VAL A 128 -35.14 33.04 5.81
C VAL A 128 -36.13 32.43 4.81
N ARG A 129 -37.14 31.67 5.28
CA ARG A 129 -38.14 31.00 4.42
C ARG A 129 -39.14 31.92 3.72
N HIS A 130 -39.14 33.22 4.03
CA HIS A 130 -40.11 34.18 3.50
C HIS A 130 -39.49 35.34 2.69
N ASP A 131 -38.19 35.29 2.38
CA ASP A 131 -37.51 36.34 1.62
C ASP A 131 -37.38 36.00 0.11
N PRO A 132 -37.62 36.92 -0.84
CA PRO A 132 -37.33 36.73 -2.26
C PRO A 132 -35.86 36.35 -2.59
N GLU A 133 -34.91 36.50 -1.66
CA GLU A 133 -33.54 35.94 -1.77
C GLU A 133 -33.45 34.40 -1.63
N TYR A 134 -34.56 33.69 -1.45
CA TYR A 134 -34.63 32.22 -1.27
C TYR A 134 -33.84 31.39 -2.32
N ALA A 135 -33.67 31.91 -3.54
CA ALA A 135 -32.87 31.25 -4.58
C ALA A 135 -31.37 31.15 -4.22
N GLY A 136 -30.80 32.16 -3.56
CA GLY A 136 -29.42 32.15 -3.06
C GLY A 136 -29.22 31.16 -1.92
N LEU A 137 -30.22 31.02 -1.04
CA LEU A 137 -30.20 30.05 0.06
C LEU A 137 -30.10 28.60 -0.43
N THR A 138 -30.77 28.27 -1.54
CA THR A 138 -30.66 26.94 -2.15
C THR A 138 -29.28 26.65 -2.73
N GLU A 139 -28.55 27.67 -3.20
CA GLU A 139 -27.19 27.53 -3.70
C GLU A 139 -26.19 27.40 -2.54
N ASP A 140 -26.35 28.21 -1.49
CA ASP A 140 -25.51 28.16 -0.28
C ASP A 140 -25.67 26.83 0.48
N VAL A 141 -26.90 26.32 0.63
CA VAL A 141 -27.15 24.99 1.21
C VAL A 141 -26.53 23.88 0.35
N ARG A 142 -26.53 24.03 -0.99
CA ARG A 142 -25.87 23.08 -1.88
C ARG A 142 -24.36 23.14 -1.72
N ALA A 143 -23.78 24.34 -1.61
CA ALA A 143 -22.36 24.55 -1.40
C ALA A 143 -21.90 23.98 -0.04
N GLU A 144 -22.68 24.19 1.02
CA GLU A 144 -22.43 23.60 2.35
C GLU A 144 -22.43 22.07 2.29
N ARG A 145 -23.46 21.46 1.68
CA ARG A 145 -23.53 20.00 1.51
C ARG A 145 -22.36 19.46 0.69
N ALA A 146 -21.97 20.18 -0.36
CA ALA A 146 -20.82 19.80 -1.18
C ALA A 146 -19.50 19.88 -0.39
N ASN A 147 -19.33 20.92 0.45
CA ASN A 147 -18.19 21.08 1.34
C ASN A 147 -18.13 19.94 2.38
N VAL A 148 -19.24 19.66 3.07
CA VAL A 148 -19.34 18.55 4.03
C VAL A 148 -19.00 17.21 3.36
N ALA A 149 -19.58 16.94 2.19
CA ALA A 149 -19.30 15.71 1.45
C ALA A 149 -17.83 15.62 1.00
N ALA A 150 -17.22 16.74 0.60
CA ALA A 150 -15.80 16.77 0.21
C ALA A 150 -14.88 16.48 1.40
N TRP A 151 -15.17 17.02 2.58
CA TRP A 151 -14.42 16.73 3.79
C TRP A 151 -14.65 15.31 4.30
N GLN A 152 -15.88 14.79 4.21
CA GLN A 152 -16.17 13.39 4.54
C GLN A 152 -15.34 12.45 3.67
N ARG A 153 -15.29 12.69 2.35
CA ARG A 153 -14.43 11.91 1.44
C ARG A 153 -12.95 11.94 1.83
N LYS A 154 -12.44 13.09 2.29
CA LYS A 154 -11.05 13.19 2.77
C LYS A 154 -10.81 12.38 4.04
N VAL A 155 -11.74 12.42 4.99
CA VAL A 155 -11.67 11.61 6.21
C VAL A 155 -11.71 10.12 5.88
N ASP A 156 -12.67 9.71 5.04
CA ASP A 156 -12.83 8.31 4.63
C ASP A 156 -11.60 7.81 3.86
N ALA A 157 -11.01 8.63 2.98
CA ALA A 157 -9.81 8.29 2.24
C ALA A 157 -8.59 8.07 3.16
N LEU A 158 -8.41 8.90 4.19
CA LEU A 158 -7.32 8.72 5.17
C LEU A 158 -7.50 7.45 6.00
N ILE A 159 -8.74 7.11 6.38
CA ILE A 159 -9.05 5.87 7.10
C ILE A 159 -8.82 4.66 6.19
N ALA A 160 -9.28 4.71 4.94
CA ALA A 160 -9.12 3.64 3.96
C ALA A 160 -7.63 3.39 3.63
N ALA A 161 -6.84 4.44 3.44
CA ALA A 161 -5.40 4.32 3.23
C ALA A 161 -4.70 3.66 4.44
N CYS A 162 -5.11 4.02 5.67
CA CYS A 162 -4.58 3.39 6.87
C CYS A 162 -4.97 1.89 6.98
N ASP A 163 -6.21 1.53 6.62
CA ASP A 163 -6.69 0.14 6.63
C ASP A 163 -5.97 -0.71 5.57
N ALA A 164 -5.74 -0.14 4.39
CA ALA A 164 -4.97 -0.78 3.32
C ALA A 164 -3.51 -1.03 3.74
N ALA A 165 -2.85 -0.03 4.32
CA ALA A 165 -1.49 -0.16 4.81
C ALA A 165 -1.37 -1.19 5.96
N ASP A 166 -2.38 -1.29 6.84
CA ASP A 166 -2.40 -2.29 7.92
C ASP A 166 -2.52 -3.72 7.37
N GLU A 167 -3.42 -3.92 6.42
CA GLU A 167 -3.58 -5.21 5.74
C GLU A 167 -2.33 -5.59 4.93
N SER A 168 -1.75 -4.63 4.20
CA SER A 168 -0.52 -4.84 3.45
C SER A 168 0.65 -5.20 4.36
N LEU A 169 0.81 -4.50 5.48
CA LEU A 169 1.84 -4.82 6.48
C LEU A 169 1.69 -6.25 6.99
N ARG A 170 0.45 -6.64 7.34
CA ARG A 170 0.14 -7.99 7.82
C ARG A 170 0.53 -9.04 6.78
N LEU A 171 0.13 -8.85 5.52
CA LEU A 171 0.41 -9.79 4.44
C LEU A 171 1.91 -9.85 4.10
N ALA A 172 2.58 -8.70 4.04
CA ALA A 172 3.99 -8.61 3.73
C ALA A 172 4.85 -9.27 4.83
N LEU A 173 4.54 -9.05 6.10
CA LEU A 173 5.25 -9.70 7.22
C LEU A 173 5.08 -11.22 7.21
N LEU A 174 3.85 -11.71 6.98
CA LEU A 174 3.58 -13.16 6.88
C LEU A 174 4.33 -13.80 5.70
N ALA A 175 4.45 -13.08 4.59
CA ALA A 175 5.14 -13.55 3.40
C ALA A 175 6.67 -13.50 3.51
N ASN A 176 7.22 -12.57 4.31
CA ASN A 176 8.65 -12.39 4.51
C ASN A 176 9.25 -13.33 5.56
N VAL A 177 8.44 -13.93 6.43
CA VAL A 177 8.89 -14.89 7.44
C VAL A 177 8.20 -16.25 7.23
N PRO A 178 8.47 -16.95 6.11
CA PRO A 178 7.74 -18.17 5.74
C PRO A 178 8.16 -19.40 6.55
N HIS A 179 9.28 -19.35 7.27
CA HIS A 179 9.90 -20.50 7.93
C HIS A 179 10.22 -20.21 9.39
N ALA A 180 9.98 -21.19 10.27
CA ALA A 180 10.25 -21.04 11.70
C ALA A 180 11.72 -21.28 12.09
N HIS A 181 12.50 -21.89 11.19
CA HIS A 181 13.85 -22.43 11.48
C HIS A 181 14.88 -22.10 10.41
N ASP A 182 14.57 -21.17 9.49
CA ASP A 182 15.45 -20.80 8.40
C ASP A 182 15.24 -19.31 8.11
N PHE A 183 16.33 -18.58 7.89
CA PHE A 183 16.25 -17.17 7.53
C PHE A 183 16.19 -17.03 6.02
N THR A 184 15.36 -16.11 5.53
CA THR A 184 15.20 -15.93 4.09
C THR A 184 15.24 -14.46 3.68
N ALA A 185 15.67 -14.23 2.45
CA ALA A 185 15.52 -12.92 1.83
C ALA A 185 14.03 -12.53 1.81
N PRO A 186 13.68 -11.26 2.12
CA PRO A 186 12.29 -10.82 2.12
C PRO A 186 11.67 -10.99 0.73
N ARG A 187 10.46 -11.54 0.68
CA ARG A 187 9.66 -11.68 -0.54
C ARG A 187 9.14 -10.34 -1.04
N TYR A 188 8.78 -9.45 -0.13
CA TYR A 188 8.31 -8.11 -0.40
C TYR A 188 9.22 -7.07 0.25
N ALA A 189 9.63 -6.09 -0.53
CA ALA A 189 10.59 -5.07 -0.10
C ALA A 189 9.95 -3.86 0.59
N SER A 190 8.66 -3.62 0.34
CA SER A 190 7.83 -2.50 0.82
C SER A 190 6.36 -2.92 0.84
N LEU A 191 5.49 -2.06 1.38
CA LEU A 191 4.04 -2.24 1.26
C LEU A 191 3.60 -2.20 -0.21
N ASP A 192 4.03 -1.18 -0.96
CA ASP A 192 3.71 -1.04 -2.39
C ASP A 192 4.08 -2.28 -3.22
N ASP A 193 5.17 -2.97 -2.86
CA ASP A 193 5.60 -4.19 -3.55
C ASP A 193 4.67 -5.38 -3.30
N GLU A 194 4.13 -5.49 -2.07
CA GLU A 194 3.06 -6.45 -1.75
C GLU A 194 1.75 -6.08 -2.45
N GLU A 195 1.36 -4.81 -2.40
CA GLU A 195 0.11 -4.34 -3.01
C GLU A 195 0.14 -4.49 -4.53
N ALA A 196 1.27 -4.20 -5.17
CA ALA A 196 1.48 -4.43 -6.58
C ALA A 196 1.37 -5.92 -6.94
N ALA A 197 1.94 -6.82 -6.11
CA ALA A 197 1.79 -8.26 -6.32
C ALA A 197 0.32 -8.70 -6.20
N ARG A 198 -0.40 -8.18 -5.20
CA ARG A 198 -1.82 -8.44 -4.99
C ARG A 198 -2.67 -7.90 -6.14
N ALA A 199 -2.33 -6.74 -6.69
CA ALA A 199 -2.97 -6.16 -7.87
C ALA A 199 -2.75 -7.05 -9.11
N VAL A 200 -1.56 -7.61 -9.30
CA VAL A 200 -1.28 -8.58 -10.37
C VAL A 200 -2.09 -9.87 -10.19
N ASP A 201 -2.18 -10.40 -8.98
CA ASP A 201 -3.01 -11.58 -8.70
C ASP A 201 -4.49 -11.31 -9.01
N LEU A 202 -5.01 -10.13 -8.65
CA LEU A 202 -6.36 -9.71 -9.00
C LEU A 202 -6.53 -9.55 -10.53
N ALA A 203 -5.57 -8.94 -11.21
CA ALA A 203 -5.56 -8.81 -12.67
C ALA A 203 -5.66 -10.18 -13.36
N HIS A 204 -4.91 -11.18 -12.89
CA HIS A 204 -4.99 -12.55 -13.40
C HIS A 204 -6.33 -13.22 -13.11
N ARG A 205 -6.95 -12.99 -11.94
CA ARG A 205 -8.29 -13.54 -11.64
C ARG A 205 -9.36 -12.91 -12.52
N VAL A 206 -9.36 -11.58 -12.62
CA VAL A 206 -10.32 -10.80 -13.40
C VAL A 206 -10.26 -11.11 -14.89
N THR A 207 -9.06 -11.38 -15.43
CA THR A 207 -8.88 -11.80 -16.83
C THR A 207 -8.85 -13.33 -17.01
N GLY A 208 -9.08 -14.10 -15.94
CA GLY A 208 -9.02 -15.55 -15.93
C GLY A 208 -10.34 -16.21 -16.37
N GLU A 209 -10.71 -17.29 -15.69
CA GLU A 209 -11.93 -18.02 -16.00
C GLU A 209 -13.18 -17.15 -15.77
N GLY A 210 -14.02 -17.02 -16.80
CA GLY A 210 -15.24 -16.23 -16.74
C GLY A 210 -15.05 -14.72 -16.81
N GLY A 211 -13.80 -14.24 -16.90
CA GLY A 211 -13.46 -12.84 -17.13
C GLY A 211 -14.08 -11.86 -16.13
N THR A 212 -14.29 -10.63 -16.58
CA THR A 212 -14.94 -9.56 -15.80
C THR A 212 -16.40 -9.88 -15.45
N ALA A 213 -17.03 -10.82 -16.17
CA ALA A 213 -18.41 -11.21 -15.94
C ALA A 213 -18.60 -11.98 -14.63
N ARG A 214 -17.66 -12.89 -14.31
CA ARG A 214 -17.72 -13.74 -13.10
C ARG A 214 -16.95 -13.16 -11.92
N ASN A 215 -15.94 -12.35 -12.16
CA ASN A 215 -14.99 -11.87 -11.15
C ASN A 215 -15.23 -10.38 -10.82
N VAL A 216 -16.47 -10.05 -10.46
CA VAL A 216 -16.93 -8.66 -10.36
C VAL A 216 -16.43 -8.01 -9.07
N GLU A 217 -16.38 -8.77 -7.99
CA GLU A 217 -15.82 -8.30 -6.73
C GLU A 217 -14.32 -8.07 -6.85
N GLU A 218 -13.61 -8.97 -7.52
CA GLU A 218 -12.18 -8.84 -7.82
C GLU A 218 -11.90 -7.65 -8.73
N LEU A 219 -12.77 -7.40 -9.72
CA LEU A 219 -12.69 -6.23 -10.60
C LEU A 219 -12.85 -4.94 -9.79
N ALA A 220 -13.82 -4.88 -8.88
CA ALA A 220 -14.02 -3.73 -8.01
C ALA A 220 -12.83 -3.50 -7.06
N ARG A 221 -12.27 -4.59 -6.49
CA ARG A 221 -11.06 -4.53 -5.64
C ARG A 221 -9.84 -4.07 -6.43
N LEU A 222 -9.65 -4.59 -7.65
CA LEU A 222 -8.56 -4.18 -8.54
C LEU A 222 -8.68 -2.70 -8.89
N ARG A 223 -9.88 -2.24 -9.28
CA ARG A 223 -10.13 -0.82 -9.57
C ARG A 223 -9.81 0.05 -8.38
N ALA A 224 -10.27 -0.31 -7.18
CA ALA A 224 -10.00 0.49 -5.98
C ALA A 224 -8.50 0.54 -5.63
N LEU A 225 -7.79 -0.57 -5.81
CA LEU A 225 -6.35 -0.64 -5.56
C LEU A 225 -5.54 0.17 -6.58
N LEU A 226 -5.88 0.10 -7.87
CA LEU A 226 -5.19 0.89 -8.90
C LEU A 226 -5.48 2.40 -8.73
N ASP A 227 -6.74 2.78 -8.48
CA ASP A 227 -7.17 4.16 -8.24
C ASP A 227 -6.42 4.79 -7.04
N ALA A 228 -6.24 4.03 -5.96
CA ALA A 228 -5.52 4.49 -4.77
C ALA A 228 -4.03 4.78 -5.03
N HIS A 229 -3.42 4.08 -5.99
CA HIS A 229 -1.99 4.15 -6.29
C HIS A 229 -1.70 4.69 -7.71
N ALA A 230 -2.68 5.30 -8.38
CA ALA A 230 -2.54 5.81 -9.75
C ALA A 230 -1.42 6.87 -9.91
N HIS A 231 -1.02 7.49 -8.80
CA HIS A 231 0.04 8.50 -8.73
C HIS A 231 1.22 8.10 -7.86
N ASP A 232 1.32 6.81 -7.53
CA ASP A 232 2.40 6.25 -6.73
C ASP A 232 3.45 5.60 -7.65
N PRO A 233 4.66 6.17 -7.74
CA PRO A 233 5.71 5.63 -8.59
C PRO A 233 6.19 4.25 -8.13
N GLY A 234 6.26 4.00 -6.82
CA GLY A 234 6.75 2.73 -6.26
C GLY A 234 5.83 1.58 -6.65
N PHE A 235 4.53 1.75 -6.39
CA PHE A 235 3.50 0.80 -6.80
C PHE A 235 3.44 0.65 -8.32
N SER A 236 3.41 1.75 -9.08
CA SER A 236 3.28 1.72 -10.55
C SER A 236 4.41 0.93 -11.20
N THR A 237 5.65 1.22 -10.82
CA THR A 237 6.83 0.49 -11.29
C THR A 237 6.76 -0.98 -10.91
N ALA A 238 6.42 -1.31 -9.66
CA ALA A 238 6.34 -2.69 -9.20
C ALA A 238 5.26 -3.48 -9.96
N PHE A 239 4.09 -2.88 -10.18
CA PHE A 239 2.96 -3.48 -10.90
C PHE A 239 3.35 -3.86 -12.34
N TYR A 240 3.87 -2.91 -13.12
CA TYR A 240 4.27 -3.18 -14.51
C TYR A 240 5.48 -4.10 -14.61
N ARG A 241 6.44 -4.00 -13.68
CA ARG A 241 7.58 -4.93 -13.64
C ARG A 241 7.12 -6.38 -13.43
N ARG A 242 6.14 -6.58 -12.54
CA ARG A 242 5.57 -7.91 -12.22
C ARG A 242 4.75 -8.48 -13.38
N LEU A 243 3.98 -7.65 -14.09
CA LEU A 243 3.26 -8.08 -15.31
C LEU A 243 4.19 -8.33 -16.51
N GLY A 244 5.24 -7.51 -16.63
CA GLY A 244 6.07 -7.43 -17.83
C GLY A 244 5.34 -6.81 -19.02
N ALA A 245 6.09 -6.50 -20.08
CA ALA A 245 5.55 -5.81 -21.26
C ALA A 245 4.43 -6.62 -21.95
N GLN A 246 4.65 -7.92 -22.20
CA GLN A 246 3.66 -8.78 -22.82
C GLN A 246 2.43 -8.98 -21.92
N GLY A 247 2.63 -9.28 -20.63
CA GLY A 247 1.53 -9.48 -19.69
C GLY A 247 0.67 -8.23 -19.50
N THR A 248 1.27 -7.04 -19.60
CA THR A 248 0.55 -5.76 -19.58
C THR A 248 -0.39 -5.61 -20.79
N LEU A 249 0.10 -5.90 -21.99
CA LEU A 249 -0.71 -5.83 -23.21
C LEU A 249 -1.83 -6.88 -23.20
N GLU A 250 -1.53 -8.09 -22.74
CA GLU A 250 -2.52 -9.16 -22.59
C GLU A 250 -3.58 -8.79 -21.56
N PHE A 251 -3.18 -8.27 -20.40
CA PHE A 251 -4.09 -7.80 -19.36
C PHE A 251 -5.05 -6.73 -19.91
N TYR A 252 -4.51 -5.67 -20.53
CA TYR A 252 -5.32 -4.60 -21.11
C TYR A 252 -6.31 -5.12 -22.17
N THR A 253 -5.84 -6.02 -23.04
CA THR A 253 -6.65 -6.59 -24.13
C THR A 253 -7.79 -7.44 -23.59
N ARG A 254 -7.50 -8.38 -22.69
CA ARG A 254 -8.52 -9.28 -22.11
C ARG A 254 -9.55 -8.51 -21.30
N LEU A 255 -9.09 -7.56 -20.48
CA LEU A 255 -9.97 -6.70 -19.70
C LEU A 255 -10.98 -5.94 -20.58
N SER A 256 -10.51 -5.41 -21.72
CA SER A 256 -11.34 -4.69 -22.70
C SER A 256 -12.35 -5.59 -23.41
N LEU A 257 -11.91 -6.77 -23.86
CA LEU A 257 -12.77 -7.72 -24.58
C LEU A 257 -13.84 -8.31 -23.68
N ASP A 258 -13.47 -8.75 -22.47
CA ASP A 258 -14.38 -9.41 -21.54
C ASP A 258 -15.50 -8.46 -21.09
N ALA A 259 -15.18 -7.19 -20.81
CA ALA A 259 -16.16 -6.22 -20.35
C ALA A 259 -17.15 -5.79 -21.46
N THR A 260 -16.68 -5.68 -22.70
CA THR A 260 -17.53 -5.26 -23.82
C THR A 260 -18.40 -6.39 -24.38
N ALA A 261 -17.99 -7.65 -24.24
CA ALA A 261 -18.72 -8.82 -24.72
C ALA A 261 -20.10 -9.03 -24.04
N LEU A 262 -20.33 -8.39 -22.88
CA LEU A 262 -21.57 -8.54 -22.11
C LEU A 262 -22.73 -7.64 -22.60
N GLY A 263 -22.47 -6.72 -23.53
CA GLY A 263 -23.49 -5.80 -24.04
C GLY A 263 -24.14 -4.96 -22.92
N PRO A 264 -25.44 -4.59 -23.05
CA PRO A 264 -26.11 -3.73 -22.07
C PRO A 264 -26.13 -4.26 -20.63
N ALA A 265 -26.03 -5.57 -20.43
CA ALA A 265 -26.05 -6.19 -19.10
C ALA A 265 -24.72 -6.03 -18.33
N GLY A 266 -23.62 -5.68 -19.02
CA GLY A 266 -22.30 -5.48 -18.42
C GLY A 266 -21.84 -4.03 -18.34
N LEU A 267 -22.74 -3.06 -18.49
CA LEU A 267 -22.37 -1.63 -18.51
C LEU A 267 -21.63 -1.18 -17.25
N ASP A 268 -21.95 -1.75 -16.09
CA ASP A 268 -21.26 -1.46 -14.84
C ASP A 268 -19.84 -2.05 -14.81
N ARG A 269 -19.62 -3.25 -15.36
CA ARG A 269 -18.28 -3.84 -15.52
C ARG A 269 -17.47 -3.02 -16.51
N ALA A 270 -18.07 -2.60 -17.62
CA ALA A 270 -17.43 -1.72 -18.59
C ALA A 270 -17.00 -0.38 -17.97
N ALA A 271 -17.84 0.22 -17.11
CA ALA A 271 -17.47 1.43 -16.37
C ALA A 271 -16.28 1.20 -15.44
N LEU A 272 -16.25 0.10 -14.67
CA LEU A 272 -15.11 -0.25 -13.82
C LEU A 272 -13.82 -0.47 -14.63
N VAL A 273 -13.92 -1.13 -15.79
CA VAL A 273 -12.79 -1.32 -16.70
C VAL A 273 -12.29 -0.01 -17.26
N HIS A 274 -13.18 0.90 -17.66
CA HIS A 274 -12.75 2.23 -18.13
C HIS A 274 -11.98 3.00 -17.06
N HIS A 275 -12.44 2.96 -15.80
CA HIS A 275 -11.67 3.56 -14.71
C HIS A 275 -10.29 2.94 -14.55
N ILE A 276 -10.18 1.60 -14.59
CA ILE A 276 -8.87 0.94 -14.57
C ILE A 276 -8.00 1.43 -15.74
N GLN A 277 -8.55 1.54 -16.94
CA GLN A 277 -7.82 2.00 -18.11
C GLN A 277 -7.34 3.46 -17.98
N ASP A 278 -8.16 4.32 -17.37
CA ASP A 278 -7.81 5.70 -17.07
C ASP A 278 -6.63 5.80 -16.10
N ASP A 279 -6.54 4.89 -15.11
CA ASP A 279 -5.45 4.84 -14.13
C ASP A 279 -4.15 4.24 -14.72
N LEU A 280 -4.26 3.24 -15.61
CA LEU A 280 -3.10 2.57 -16.21
C LEU A 280 -2.21 3.53 -17.03
N GLY A 281 -2.80 4.51 -17.73
CA GLY A 281 -2.02 5.47 -18.53
C GLY A 281 -1.02 6.27 -17.69
N PRO A 282 -1.47 7.03 -16.68
CA PRO A 282 -0.63 7.75 -15.74
C PRO A 282 0.37 6.85 -15.02
N MET A 283 -0.05 5.67 -14.55
CA MET A 283 0.84 4.73 -13.88
C MET A 283 1.98 4.26 -14.78
N LEU A 284 1.70 3.94 -16.05
CA LEU A 284 2.74 3.55 -17.01
C LEU A 284 3.70 4.71 -17.27
N GLY A 285 3.18 5.93 -17.35
CA GLY A 285 3.98 7.15 -17.44
C GLY A 285 4.96 7.27 -16.27
N LEU A 286 4.48 7.10 -15.04
CA LEU A 286 5.33 7.12 -13.84
C LEU A 286 6.36 5.99 -13.84
N ALA A 287 5.96 4.79 -14.23
CA ALA A 287 6.82 3.61 -14.24
C ALA A 287 7.96 3.69 -15.26
N THR A 288 7.78 4.46 -16.34
CA THR A 288 8.75 4.62 -17.44
C THR A 288 9.47 5.97 -17.43
N ASP A 289 9.11 6.90 -16.53
CA ASP A 289 9.79 8.17 -16.38
C ASP A 289 11.23 7.96 -15.85
N PRO A 290 12.28 8.38 -16.57
CA PRO A 290 13.67 8.26 -16.13
C PRO A 290 13.97 8.96 -14.80
N HIS A 291 13.13 9.91 -14.37
CA HIS A 291 13.24 10.60 -13.10
C HIS A 291 12.62 9.83 -11.93
N THR A 292 11.82 8.79 -12.20
CA THR A 292 11.30 7.89 -11.18
C THR A 292 12.41 6.95 -10.71
N PRO A 293 12.72 6.91 -9.40
CA PRO A 293 13.64 5.93 -8.84
C PRO A 293 13.19 4.50 -9.15
N GLY A 294 14.04 3.75 -9.83
CA GLY A 294 13.76 2.36 -10.17
C GLY A 294 12.77 2.18 -11.33
N HIS A 295 12.64 3.13 -12.26
CA HIS A 295 11.88 2.97 -13.52
C HIS A 295 12.21 1.68 -14.29
N LEU A 296 11.34 1.33 -15.25
CA LEU A 296 11.45 0.15 -16.11
C LEU A 296 12.55 0.24 -17.18
#